data_AF-A0A1S8KIR5-F1
#
_entry.id   AF-A0A1S8KIR5-F1
#
_cell.length_a   1.000
_cell.length_b   1.000
_cell.length_c   1.000
_cell.angle_alpha   90.00
_cell.angle_beta   90.00
_cell.angle_gamma   90.00
#
_symmetry.space_group_name_H-M   'P 1'
#
loop_
_entity.id
_entity.type
_entity.pdbx_description
1 polymer ?
#
loop_
_entity_poly.entity_id
_entity_poly.type
_entity_poly.pdbx_seq_one_letter_code
_entity_poly.pdbx_strand_id
1 'polypeptide(L)' 'MRKTFGYFLYKQGTKTEIIQSLLNHSSQRETLRYIGITQEDKDTAVKSLDL' A
#
# COMPACT_ATOMS: atom_id res chain seq x y z
N MET A 1 -3.06 13.22 8.00
CA MET A 1 -3.70 12.13 8.79
C MET A 1 -4.24 10.99 7.93
N ARG A 2 -5.02 11.22 6.86
CA ARG A 2 -5.52 10.15 5.96
C ARG A 2 -4.42 9.28 5.33
N LYS A 3 -3.33 9.90 4.84
CA LYS A 3 -2.14 9.21 4.32
C LYS A 3 -1.52 8.26 5.36
N THR A 4 -1.25 8.78 6.55
CA THR A 4 -0.66 8.04 7.66
C THR A 4 -1.56 6.89 8.12
N PHE A 5 -2.87 7.13 8.19
CA PHE A 5 -3.86 6.08 8.50
C PHE A 5 -3.83 4.94 7.48
N GLY A 6 -3.87 5.26 6.17
CA GLY A 6 -3.78 4.25 5.12
C GLY A 6 -2.46 3.47 5.16
N TYR A 7 -1.34 4.14 5.47
CA TYR A 7 -0.04 3.49 5.65
C TYR A 7 -0.05 2.50 6.82
N PHE A 8 -0.61 2.86 7.97
CA PHE A 8 -0.69 1.95 9.13
C PHE A 8 -1.59 0.74 8.86
N LEU A 9 -2.72 0.92 8.17
CA LEU A 9 -3.58 -0.20 7.76
C LEU A 9 -2.82 -1.17 6.84
N TYR A 10 -2.05 -0.63 5.89
CA TYR A 10 -1.21 -1.43 5.00
C TYR A 10 -0.15 -2.21 5.79
N LYS A 11 0.56 -1.56 6.73
CA LYS A 11 1.55 -2.19 7.62
C LYS A 11 0.94 -3.28 8.53
N GLN A 12 -0.33 -3.17 8.90
CA GLN A 12 -1.05 -4.20 9.66
C GLN A 12 -1.55 -5.37 8.81
N GLY A 13 -1.28 -5.37 7.50
CA GLY A 13 -1.69 -6.43 6.57
C GLY A 13 -3.11 -6.29 6.03
N THR A 14 -3.72 -5.10 6.15
CA THR A 14 -5.03 -4.84 5.55
C THR A 14 -4.90 -4.90 4.02
N LYS A 15 -5.82 -5.61 3.37
CA LYS A 15 -5.83 -5.73 1.91
C LYS A 15 -5.95 -4.36 1.23
N THR A 16 -5.23 -4.19 0.12
CA THR A 16 -5.15 -2.89 -0.56
C THR A 16 -6.49 -2.47 -1.17
N GLU A 17 -7.36 -3.42 -1.57
CA GLU A 17 -8.74 -3.13 -2.01
C GLU A 17 -9.57 -2.40 -0.93
N ILE A 18 -9.41 -2.82 0.34
CA ILE A 18 -10.15 -2.23 1.47
C ILE A 18 -9.64 -0.81 1.72
N ILE A 19 -8.32 -0.63 1.74
CA ILE A 19 -7.69 0.69 1.92
C ILE A 19 -8.08 1.62 0.77
N GLN A 20 -8.14 1.11 -0.47
CA GLN A 20 -8.59 1.87 -1.63
C GLN A 20 -10.02 2.38 -1.46
N SER A 21 -10.95 1.51 -1.03
CA SER A 21 -12.34 1.91 -0.77
C SER A 21 -12.44 2.93 0.36
N LEU A 22 -11.67 2.78 1.44
CA LEU A 22 -11.67 3.72 2.58
C LEU A 22 -11.11 5.11 2.22
N LEU A 23 -10.19 5.16 1.27
CA LEU A 23 -9.59 6.40 0.78
C LEU A 23 -10.32 6.99 -0.44
N ASN A 24 -11.35 6.32 -0.96
CA ASN A 24 -12.08 6.70 -2.18
C ASN A 24 -11.18 6.88 -3.41
N HIS A 25 -10.18 6.00 -3.57
CA HIS A 25 -9.30 6.05 -4.74
C HIS A 25 -9.82 5.18 -5.88
N SER A 26 -9.47 5.59 -7.10
CA SER A 26 -9.88 4.93 -8.34
C SER A 26 -9.09 3.65 -8.62
N SER A 27 -7.91 3.50 -8.03
CA SER A 27 -7.03 2.36 -8.27
C SER A 27 -6.12 2.06 -7.07
N GLN A 28 -5.70 0.80 -6.95
CA GLN A 28 -4.70 0.39 -5.96
C GLN A 28 -3.37 1.12 -6.14
N ARG A 29 -2.99 1.42 -7.39
CA ARG A 29 -1.78 2.19 -7.71
C ARG A 29 -1.81 3.58 -7.09
N GLU A 30 -2.95 4.26 -7.18
CA GLU A 30 -3.18 5.56 -6.56
C GLU A 30 -3.08 5.44 -5.03
N THR A 31 -3.70 4.41 -4.44
CA THR A 31 -3.60 4.11 -3.01
C THR A 31 -2.18 3.92 -2.52
N LEU A 32 -1.41 3.04 -3.17
CA LEU A 32 -0.02 2.76 -2.79
C LEU A 32 0.86 4.02 -2.89
N ARG A 33 0.73 4.78 -3.98
CA ARG A 33 1.43 6.06 -4.14
C ARG A 33 1.02 7.07 -3.06
N TYR A 34 -0.28 7.16 -2.77
CA TYR A 34 -0.81 8.08 -1.76
C TYR A 34 -0.26 7.77 -0.37
N ILE A 35 -0.24 6.49 0.04
CA ILE A 35 0.27 6.06 1.35
C ILE A 35 1.81 6.00 1.40
N GLY A 36 2.49 6.17 0.27
CA GLY A 36 3.95 6.25 0.19
C GLY A 36 4.66 4.91 0.05
N ILE A 37 3.98 3.86 -0.42
CA ILE A 37 4.62 2.59 -0.80
C ILE A 37 5.22 2.76 -2.19
N THR A 38 6.55 2.65 -2.28
CA THR A 38 7.29 2.84 -3.53
C THR A 38 7.46 1.53 -4.29
N GLN A 39 8.02 1.62 -5.49
CA GLN A 39 8.38 0.43 -6.25
C GLN A 39 9.52 -0.34 -5.56
N GLU A 40 10.42 0.36 -4.84
CA GLU A 40 11.51 -0.26 -4.08
C GLU A 40 11.01 -1.15 -2.93
N ASP A 41 9.91 -0.78 -2.28
CA ASP A 41 9.28 -1.62 -1.25
C ASP A 41 8.76 -2.94 -1.85
N LYS A 42 8.23 -2.87 -3.08
CA LYS A 42 7.74 -4.07 -3.80
C LYS A 42 8.90 -4.93 -4.28
N ASP A 43 9.94 -4.29 -4.81
CA ASP A 43 11.13 -4.99 -5.30
C ASP A 43 11.86 -5.66 -4.12
N THR A 44 11.85 -5.05 -2.93
CA THR A 44 12.37 -5.67 -1.69
C THR A 44 11.55 -6.89 -1.30
N ALA A 45 10.21 -6.81 -1.37
CA ALA A 45 9.35 -7.97 -1.11
C ALA A 45 9.64 -9.12 -2.10
N VAL A 46 9.79 -8.83 -3.39
CA VAL A 46 10.13 -9.84 -4.41
C VAL A 46 11.52 -10.42 -4.21
N LYS A 47 12.53 -9.61 -3.88
CA LYS A 47 13.89 -10.10 -3.56
C LYS A 47 13.92 -11.00 -2.33
N SER A 48 13.06 -10.74 -1.35
CA SER A 48 12.96 -11.57 -0.14
C SER A 48 12.36 -12.96 -0.37
N LEU A 49 11.81 -13.22 -1.57
CA LEU A 49 11.22 -14.51 -1.92
C LEU A 49 12.25 -15.56 -2.41
N ASP A 50 13.56 -15.24 -2.46
CA ASP A 50 14.65 -16.16 -2.88
C ASP A 50 14.23 -17.12 -4.02
N LEU A 51 13.72 -16.54 -5.11
CA LEU A 51 13.37 -17.25 -6.35
C LEU A 51 14.54 -17.27 -7.33
#